data_AF-A0A1F4A4L2-F1
#
_entry.id   AF-A0A1F4A4L2-F1
#
_cell.length_a   1.000
_cell.length_b   1.000
_cell.length_c   1.000
_cell.angle_alpha   90.00
_cell.angle_beta   90.00
_cell.angle_gamma   90.00
#
_symmetry.space_group_name_H-M   'P 1'
#
loop_
_entity.id
_entity.type
_entity.pdbx_description
1 polymer ?
#
loop_
_entity_poly.entity_id
_entity_poly.type
_entity_poly.pdbx_seq_one_letter_code
_entity_poly.pdbx_strand_id
1 'polypeptide(L)'
;MAENVELSTDADSYFRTLPGTDYPQALVQSYPRIANTIVELREERAKLTQYFDSLLNDTRGGRQGFPFSVLMELQNLRDLMLGNVFGPEDGAHWV
;
A
#
# COMPACT_ATOMS: atom_id res chain seq x y z
N MET A 1 11.90 -5.03 23.56
CA MET A 1 12.79 -4.65 22.44
C MET A 1 11.88 -4.42 21.24
N ALA A 2 11.38 -3.20 21.05
CA ALA A 2 10.63 -2.89 19.83
C ALA A 2 11.68 -2.71 18.75
N GLU A 3 11.81 -3.69 17.86
CA GLU A 3 12.68 -3.59 16.70
C GLU A 3 12.25 -2.34 15.92
N ASN A 4 13.16 -1.39 15.78
CA ASN A 4 12.97 -0.20 14.97
C ASN A 4 12.96 -0.66 13.51
N VAL A 5 11.84 -1.22 13.07
CA VAL A 5 11.71 -1.77 11.71
C VAL A 5 11.78 -0.60 10.76
N GLU A 6 12.93 -0.43 10.13
CA GLU A 6 13.15 0.55 9.09
C GLU A 6 12.66 0.01 7.74
N LEU A 7 12.37 0.91 6.80
CA LEU A 7 12.06 0.53 5.44
C LEU A 7 13.29 -0.13 4.79
N SER A 8 13.11 -1.32 4.24
CA SER A 8 14.16 -2.00 3.47
C SER A 8 14.42 -1.26 2.17
N THR A 9 15.70 -1.19 1.75
CA THR A 9 16.08 -0.57 0.47
C THR A 9 15.39 -1.22 -0.74
N ASP A 10 15.13 -2.54 -0.68
CA ASP A 10 14.36 -3.26 -1.71
C ASP A 10 12.91 -2.74 -1.81
N ALA A 11 12.28 -2.48 -0.66
CA ALA A 11 10.94 -1.89 -0.60
C ALA A 11 10.93 -0.47 -1.16
N ASP A 12 11.87 0.38 -0.73
CA ASP A 12 12.01 1.75 -1.27
C ASP A 12 12.15 1.76 -2.80
N SER A 13 13.08 0.95 -3.31
CA SER A 13 13.35 0.86 -4.74
C SER A 13 12.12 0.35 -5.49
N TYR A 14 11.43 -0.67 -4.96
CA TYR A 14 10.22 -1.20 -5.57
C TYR A 14 9.13 -0.14 -5.70
N PHE A 15 8.84 0.63 -4.65
CA PHE A 15 7.86 1.70 -4.71
C PHE A 15 8.22 2.80 -5.70
N ARG A 16 9.52 3.14 -5.82
CA ARG A 16 10.01 4.10 -6.83
C ARG A 16 9.91 3.58 -8.26
N THR A 17 9.96 2.26 -8.44
CA THR A 17 9.86 1.64 -9.77
C THR A 17 8.43 1.42 -10.24
N LEU A 18 7.41 1.56 -9.37
CA LEU A 18 6.00 1.42 -9.74
C LEU A 18 5.55 2.63 -10.57
N PRO A 19 5.24 2.46 -11.87
CA PRO A 19 4.73 3.54 -12.69
C PRO A 19 3.28 3.84 -12.30
N GLY A 20 2.95 5.11 -12.04
CA GLY A 20 1.58 5.55 -11.76
C GLY A 20 1.17 5.55 -10.28
N THR A 21 2.10 5.30 -9.34
CA THR A 21 1.87 5.56 -7.91
C THR A 21 2.67 6.78 -7.44
N ASP A 22 2.04 7.61 -6.60
CA ASP A 22 2.81 8.49 -5.74
C ASP A 22 3.54 7.64 -4.69
N TYR A 23 4.78 8.01 -4.34
CA TYR A 23 5.58 7.26 -3.39
C TYR A 23 4.85 7.22 -2.04
N PRO A 24 4.62 6.03 -1.45
CA PRO A 24 3.67 5.89 -0.34
C PRO A 24 4.20 6.40 1.01
N GLN A 25 4.56 7.68 1.06
CA GLN A 25 5.33 8.31 2.12
C GLN A 25 4.65 8.19 3.49
N ALA A 26 3.33 8.30 3.55
CA ALA A 26 2.59 8.21 4.82
C ALA A 26 2.62 6.78 5.36
N LEU A 27 2.50 5.79 4.47
CA LEU A 27 2.60 4.37 4.81
C LEU A 27 4.02 4.03 5.25
N VAL A 28 5.03 4.48 4.52
CA VAL A 28 6.43 4.18 4.84
C VAL A 28 6.86 4.81 6.18
N GLN A 29 6.44 6.05 6.44
CA GLN A 29 6.80 6.73 7.70
C GLN A 29 6.08 6.17 8.91
N SER A 30 4.78 5.84 8.77
CA SER A 30 3.97 5.38 9.91
C SER A 30 4.07 3.88 10.13
N TYR A 31 4.20 3.10 9.05
CA TYR A 31 4.15 1.63 9.06
C TYR A 31 5.17 1.00 8.10
N PRO A 32 6.49 1.25 8.28
CA PRO A 32 7.55 0.70 7.43
C PRO A 32 7.52 -0.84 7.37
N ARG A 33 7.10 -1.50 8.45
CA ARG A 33 6.94 -2.96 8.48
C ARG A 33 5.91 -3.47 7.47
N ILE A 34 4.78 -2.79 7.32
CA ILE A 34 3.74 -3.16 6.37
C ILE A 34 4.27 -3.00 4.94
N ALA A 35 4.95 -1.89 4.67
CA ALA A 35 5.58 -1.62 3.38
C ALA A 35 6.58 -2.72 2.98
N ASN A 36 7.43 -3.16 3.91
CA ASN A 36 8.36 -4.27 3.71
C ASN A 36 7.62 -5.58 3.39
N THR A 37 6.60 -5.93 4.18
CA THR A 37 5.82 -7.17 3.97
C THR A 37 5.08 -7.17 2.64
N ILE A 38 4.52 -6.04 2.20
CA ILE A 38 3.88 -5.91 0.88
C ILE A 38 4.87 -6.27 -0.23
N VAL A 39 6.09 -5.74 -0.14
CA VAL A 39 7.12 -5.96 -1.14
C VAL A 39 7.64 -7.40 -1.10
N GLU A 40 7.78 -7.99 0.09
CA GLU A 40 8.13 -9.41 0.24
C GLU A 40 7.05 -10.33 -0.37
N LEU A 41 5.77 -10.00 -0.16
CA LEU A 41 4.64 -10.76 -0.69
C LEU A 41 4.35 -10.47 -2.17
N ARG A 42 5.08 -9.56 -2.83
CA ARG A 42 4.86 -9.18 -4.23
C ARG A 42 4.92 -10.37 -5.20
N GLU A 43 5.76 -11.36 -4.88
CA GLU A 43 5.92 -12.58 -5.67
C GLU A 43 4.71 -13.52 -5.53
N GLU A 44 3.98 -13.42 -4.41
CA GLU A 44 2.86 -14.28 -4.07
C GLU A 44 1.53 -13.51 -4.13
N ARG A 45 1.01 -13.26 -5.34
CA ARG A 45 -0.23 -12.49 -5.56
C ARG A 45 -1.42 -12.90 -4.68
N ALA A 46 -1.59 -14.20 -4.43
CA ALA A 46 -2.67 -14.71 -3.58
C ALA A 46 -2.53 -14.23 -2.12
N LYS A 47 -1.32 -14.34 -1.56
CA LYS A 47 -1.02 -13.86 -0.20
C LYS A 47 -1.06 -12.35 -0.13
N LEU A 48 -0.56 -11.66 -1.16
CA LEU A 48 -0.61 -10.20 -1.25
C LEU A 48 -2.06 -9.69 -1.20
N THR A 49 -2.96 -10.31 -1.98
CA THR A 49 -4.38 -9.97 -1.99
C THR A 49 -5.01 -10.17 -0.62
N GLN A 50 -4.76 -11.32 0.01
CA GLN A 50 -5.28 -11.62 1.34
C GLN A 50 -4.72 -10.67 2.41
N TYR A 51 -3.46 -10.27 2.27
CA TYR A 51 -2.81 -9.33 3.17
C TYR A 51 -3.42 -7.92 3.06
N PHE A 52 -3.59 -7.42 1.84
CA PHE A 52 -4.30 -6.15 1.61
C PHE A 52 -5.74 -6.20 2.11
N ASP A 53 -6.47 -7.29 1.86
CA ASP A 53 -7.83 -7.46 2.36
C ASP A 53 -7.86 -7.44 3.89
N SER A 54 -6.93 -8.14 4.54
CA SER A 54 -6.79 -8.11 6.00
C SER A 54 -6.51 -6.70 6.51
N LEU A 55 -5.60 -5.94 5.88
CA LEU A 55 -5.27 -4.56 6.29
C LEU A 55 -6.44 -3.60 6.12
N LEU A 56 -7.17 -3.72 5.01
CA LEU A 56 -8.32 -2.86 4.71
C LEU A 56 -9.54 -3.24 5.56
N ASN A 57 -9.71 -4.53 5.88
CA ASN A 57 -10.85 -5.06 6.62
C ASN A 57 -10.67 -4.98 8.15
N ASP A 58 -9.44 -4.91 8.67
CA ASP A 58 -9.12 -4.75 10.11
C ASP A 58 -9.67 -3.43 10.71
N THR A 59 -10.10 -2.50 9.85
CA THR A 59 -10.69 -1.22 10.26
C THR A 59 -12.16 -1.31 10.71
N ARG A 60 -12.83 -2.47 10.61
CA ARG A 60 -14.28 -2.59 10.91
C ARG A 60 -14.67 -2.70 12.39
N GLY A 61 -13.69 -2.70 13.32
CA GLY A 61 -13.93 -3.04 14.72
C GLY A 61 -13.44 -2.01 15.74
N GLY A 62 -13.92 -0.77 15.69
CA GLY A 62 -13.88 0.16 16.83
C GLY A 62 -12.50 0.64 17.32
N ARG A 63 -11.42 0.39 16.55
CA ARG A 63 -10.10 0.96 16.79
C ARG A 63 -9.83 2.06 15.78
N GLN A 64 -9.13 3.12 16.18
CA GLN A 64 -8.73 4.20 15.29
C GLN A 64 -7.97 3.58 14.11
N GLY A 65 -8.63 3.46 12.96
CA GLY A 65 -8.06 2.82 11.78
C GLY A 65 -6.85 3.58 11.26
N PHE A 66 -6.32 3.13 10.12
CA PHE A 66 -5.28 3.88 9.43
C PHE A 66 -5.78 5.30 9.08
N PRO A 67 -4.91 6.32 9.14
CA PRO A 67 -5.27 7.64 8.66
C PRO A 67 -5.64 7.57 7.17
N PHE A 68 -6.52 8.46 6.74
CA PHE A 68 -7.06 8.47 5.38
C PHE A 68 -5.97 8.43 4.31
N SER A 69 -4.88 9.18 4.50
CA SER A 69 -3.71 9.14 3.61
C SER A 69 -3.17 7.72 3.44
N VAL A 70 -2.91 7.00 4.53
CA VAL A 70 -2.38 5.62 4.50
C VAL A 70 -3.37 4.66 3.85
N LEU A 71 -4.68 4.81 4.10
CA LEU A 71 -5.71 3.99 3.44
C LEU A 71 -5.72 4.20 1.92
N MET A 72 -5.62 5.46 1.48
CA MET A 72 -5.59 5.80 0.07
C MET A 72 -4.36 5.19 -0.62
N GLU A 73 -3.19 5.27 0.03
CA GLU A 73 -1.94 4.69 -0.49
C GLU A 73 -2.01 3.16 -0.55
N LEU A 74 -2.53 2.51 0.50
CA LEU A 74 -2.73 1.06 0.52
C LEU A 74 -3.68 0.60 -0.58
N GLN A 75 -4.76 1.35 -0.81
CA GLN A 75 -5.74 1.04 -1.85
C GLN A 75 -5.15 1.21 -3.25
N ASN A 76 -4.37 2.27 -3.48
CA ASN A 76 -3.68 2.49 -4.75
C ASN A 76 -2.61 1.42 -5.02
N LEU A 77 -1.80 1.07 -4.02
CA LEU A 77 -0.80 0.01 -4.13
C LEU A 77 -1.44 -1.34 -4.43
N ARG A 78 -2.55 -1.69 -3.75
CA ARG A 78 -3.32 -2.89 -4.04
C ARG A 78 -3.73 -2.92 -5.50
N ASP A 79 -4.28 -1.82 -6.01
CA ASP A 79 -4.78 -1.72 -7.38
C ASP A 79 -3.66 -1.93 -8.41
N LEU A 80 -2.54 -1.23 -8.22
CA LEU A 80 -1.38 -1.29 -9.10
C LEU A 80 -0.69 -2.66 -9.07
N MET A 81 -0.54 -3.27 -7.89
CA MET A 81 0.14 -4.57 -7.76
C MET A 81 -0.73 -5.76 -8.16
N LEU A 82 -2.04 -5.70 -7.87
CA LEU A 82 -2.98 -6.76 -8.26
C LEU A 82 -3.49 -6.58 -9.70
N GLY A 83 -3.14 -5.47 -10.35
CA GLY A 83 -3.48 -5.20 -11.74
C GLY A 83 -4.96 -4.88 -11.93
N ASN A 84 -5.64 -4.37 -10.91
CA ASN A 84 -6.98 -3.82 -11.07
C ASN A 84 -6.91 -2.42 -11.67
N VAL A 85 -6.01 -2.19 -12.65
CA VAL A 85 -5.79 -0.94 -13.37
C VAL A 85 -7.10 -0.16 -13.40
N PHE A 86 -7.26 0.81 -12.49
CA PHE A 86 -8.25 1.85 -12.69
C PHE A 86 -7.99 2.33 -14.11
N GLY A 87 -8.94 2.02 -15.01
CA GLY A 87 -8.82 2.33 -16.42
C GLY A 87 -8.41 3.79 -16.56
N PRO A 88 -7.53 4.12 -17.51
CA PRO A 88 -6.93 5.45 -17.60
C PRO A 88 -7.93 6.50 -18.10
N GLU A 89 -9.00 6.84 -17.37
CA GLU A 89 -10.00 7.82 -17.83
C GLU A 89 -10.69 8.65 -16.72
N ASP A 90 -9.96 9.19 -15.75
CA ASP A 90 -10.40 10.47 -15.17
C ASP A 90 -9.24 11.45 -15.08
N GLY A 91 -8.78 11.84 -16.28
CA GLY A 91 -8.41 13.23 -16.45
C GLY A 91 -9.67 14.06 -16.28
N ALA A 92 -9.71 14.85 -15.22
CA ALA A 92 -10.38 16.13 -15.14
C ALA A 92 -11.57 16.33 -16.11
N HIS A 93 -12.79 16.13 -15.62
CA HIS A 93 -13.90 16.95 -16.11
C HIS A 93 -14.89 17.28 -14.97
N TRP A 94 -14.51 18.27 -14.16
CA TRP A 94 -15.52 19.18 -13.64
C TRP A 94 -16.01 20.03 -14.82
N VAL A 95 -17.23 19.75 -15.29
CA VAL A 95 -18.07 20.67 -16.09
C VAL A 95 -19.39 20.91 -15.37
#